data_AF-A0A182TXL6-F1
#
_entry.id   AF-A0A182TXL6-F1
#
_cell.length_a   1.000
_cell.length_b   1.000
_cell.length_c   1.000
_cell.angle_alpha   90.00
_cell.angle_beta   90.00
_cell.angle_gamma   90.00
#
_symmetry.space_group_name_H-M   'P 1'
#
loop_
_entity.id
_entity.type
_entity.pdbx_description
1 polymer ?
#
loop_
_entity_poly.entity_id
_entity_poly.type
_entity_poly.pdbx_seq_one_letter_code
_entity_poly.pdbx_strand_id
1 'polypeptide(L)'
;LPPDTVRLGDTDLASTDDDESAQQIPIARFIKHPQYRESRKYYDIAVVQLEKNVIPNSAICVACVWRELEAPGDLMDAVGFGALGLGRELSPILQKVQLHALDATICAERIPVNRRQMPEGLRDDQLCARSETMDTCEGDSGGPLQTLRYDLLGNIFSFITVRSGSTVKLLVLVQLTMMPMKMVKYLLMVNALVLALVQLIEVLVLVPMAEALVLVPMAEALVLEPLMEALVLVQLVEALVLESLPPSGYSAVGYP
;
A
#
# COMPACT_ATOMS: atom_id res chain seq x y z
N LEU A 1 -12.17 -23.80 -8.18
CA LEU A 1 -13.15 -22.76 -7.78
C LEU A 1 -12.37 -21.46 -7.61
N PRO A 2 -12.88 -20.31 -8.08
CA PRO A 2 -12.26 -19.03 -7.73
C PRO A 2 -12.38 -18.81 -6.21
N PRO A 3 -11.43 -18.11 -5.58
CA PRO A 3 -11.55 -17.75 -4.17
C PRO A 3 -12.77 -16.85 -3.95
N ASP A 4 -13.48 -17.09 -2.85
CA ASP A 4 -14.71 -16.38 -2.45
C ASP A 4 -14.56 -15.61 -1.14
N THR A 5 -13.47 -15.82 -0.41
CA THR A 5 -13.25 -15.30 0.94
C THR A 5 -11.79 -14.87 1.13
N VAL A 6 -11.58 -13.80 1.88
CA VAL A 6 -10.25 -13.38 2.37
C VAL A 6 -10.20 -13.63 3.87
N ARG A 7 -9.11 -14.27 4.33
CA ARG A 7 -8.79 -14.45 5.75
C ARG A 7 -7.66 -13.50 6.14
N LEU A 8 -7.83 -12.78 7.24
CA LEU A 8 -6.94 -11.74 7.75
C LEU A 8 -6.58 -12.04 9.20
N GLY A 9 -5.39 -11.65 9.66
CA GLY A 9 -4.99 -11.75 11.06
C GLY A 9 -4.66 -13.16 11.55
N ASP A 10 -4.12 -14.01 10.67
CA ASP A 10 -3.78 -15.40 10.95
C ASP A 10 -2.30 -15.66 10.67
N THR A 11 -1.67 -16.48 11.50
CA THR A 11 -0.28 -16.90 11.44
C THR A 11 -0.07 -18.42 11.37
N ASP A 12 -1.10 -19.24 11.66
CA ASP A 12 -1.06 -20.70 11.56
C ASP A 12 -2.40 -21.27 11.03
N LEU A 13 -2.43 -21.55 9.73
CA LEU A 13 -3.59 -22.10 9.02
C LEU A 13 -3.96 -23.53 9.46
N ALA A 14 -3.11 -24.22 10.24
CA ALA A 14 -3.39 -25.56 10.75
C ALA A 14 -3.94 -25.57 12.19
N SER A 15 -3.92 -24.42 12.87
CA SER A 15 -4.46 -24.26 14.23
C SER A 15 -5.68 -23.32 14.22
N THR A 16 -6.40 -23.32 15.35
CA THR A 16 -7.46 -22.33 15.62
C THR A 16 -7.11 -21.42 16.80
N ASP A 17 -5.87 -21.47 17.28
CA ASP A 17 -5.45 -20.75 18.48
C ASP A 17 -5.43 -19.23 18.28
N ASP A 18 -5.17 -18.75 17.05
CA ASP A 18 -5.15 -17.33 16.69
C ASP A 18 -6.45 -16.85 15.98
N ASP A 19 -7.44 -17.74 15.80
CA ASP A 19 -8.73 -17.46 15.17
C ASP A 19 -9.53 -16.36 15.88
N GLU A 20 -9.31 -16.13 17.19
CA GLU A 20 -9.99 -15.06 17.94
C GLU A 20 -9.73 -13.68 17.33
N SER A 21 -8.51 -13.48 16.80
CA SER A 21 -8.09 -12.24 16.16
C SER A 21 -8.27 -12.26 14.63
N ALA A 22 -8.55 -13.43 14.06
CA ALA A 22 -8.71 -13.59 12.62
C ALA A 22 -10.09 -13.12 12.13
N GLN A 23 -10.15 -12.63 10.90
CA GLN A 23 -11.39 -12.26 10.22
C GLN A 23 -11.49 -12.93 8.87
N GLN A 24 -12.64 -13.57 8.60
CA GLN A 24 -12.98 -14.14 7.31
C GLN A 24 -14.09 -13.30 6.67
N ILE A 25 -13.79 -12.67 5.54
CA ILE A 25 -14.69 -11.73 4.88
C ILE A 25 -14.91 -12.16 3.42
N PRO A 26 -16.17 -12.31 2.97
CA PRO A 26 -16.47 -12.63 1.59
C PRO A 26 -15.97 -11.56 0.60
N ILE A 27 -15.63 -12.02 -0.59
CA ILE A 27 -15.14 -11.19 -1.70
C ILE A 27 -16.33 -10.70 -2.51
N ALA A 28 -16.51 -9.38 -2.56
CA ALA A 28 -17.53 -8.74 -3.38
C ALA A 28 -17.16 -8.82 -4.87
N ARG A 29 -15.89 -8.53 -5.22
CA ARG A 29 -15.37 -8.63 -6.60
C ARG A 29 -13.85 -8.45 -6.69
N PHE A 30 -13.30 -8.88 -7.82
CA PHE A 30 -11.93 -8.60 -8.24
C PHE A 30 -11.88 -7.48 -9.28
N ILE A 31 -11.00 -6.51 -9.06
CA ILE A 31 -10.77 -5.38 -9.97
C ILE A 31 -9.34 -5.51 -10.50
N LYS A 32 -9.19 -6.15 -11.66
CA LYS A 32 -7.90 -6.32 -12.33
C LYS A 32 -7.46 -5.04 -13.01
N HIS A 33 -6.14 -4.83 -13.12
CA HIS A 33 -5.61 -3.73 -13.92
C HIS A 33 -6.13 -3.80 -15.38
N PRO A 34 -6.66 -2.72 -15.97
CA PRO A 34 -7.25 -2.75 -17.32
C PRO A 34 -6.30 -3.21 -18.42
N GLN A 35 -5.01 -2.91 -18.25
CA GLN A 35 -3.94 -3.31 -19.17
C GLN A 35 -3.37 -4.69 -18.88
N TYR A 36 -3.80 -5.35 -17.79
CA TYR A 36 -3.37 -6.73 -17.50
C TYR A 36 -3.79 -7.67 -18.63
N ARG A 37 -2.87 -8.55 -18.99
CA ARG A 37 -3.08 -9.62 -19.98
C ARG A 37 -2.36 -10.86 -19.46
N GLU A 38 -3.06 -11.98 -19.34
CA GLU A 38 -2.50 -13.25 -18.85
C GLU A 38 -1.27 -13.73 -19.65
N SER A 39 -1.24 -13.40 -20.96
CA SER A 39 -0.12 -13.73 -21.83
C SER A 39 1.14 -12.89 -21.57
N ARG A 40 1.04 -11.79 -20.82
CA ARG A 40 2.12 -10.85 -20.52
C ARG A 40 2.39 -10.81 -19.01
N LYS A 41 3.61 -10.43 -18.62
CA LYS A 41 4.01 -10.25 -17.21
C LYS A 41 4.03 -8.78 -16.80
N TYR A 42 3.11 -8.00 -17.35
CA TYR A 42 2.97 -6.56 -17.09
C TYR A 42 1.65 -6.27 -16.44
N TYR A 43 1.63 -5.23 -15.59
CA TYR A 43 0.44 -4.80 -14.85
C TYR A 43 -0.20 -5.94 -14.06
N ASP A 44 0.62 -6.84 -13.51
CA ASP A 44 0.17 -8.02 -12.76
C ASP A 44 -0.29 -7.62 -11.36
N ILE A 45 -1.44 -6.95 -11.34
CA ILE A 45 -2.02 -6.37 -10.14
C ILE A 45 -3.54 -6.31 -10.20
N ALA A 46 -4.16 -6.55 -9.05
CA ALA A 46 -5.59 -6.46 -8.87
C ALA A 46 -5.91 -5.95 -7.45
N VAL A 47 -7.09 -5.33 -7.31
CA VAL A 47 -7.69 -5.00 -6.02
C VAL A 47 -8.81 -5.99 -5.74
N VAL A 48 -8.83 -6.53 -4.53
CA VAL A 48 -9.92 -7.36 -4.01
C VAL A 48 -10.84 -6.46 -3.20
N GLN A 49 -12.09 -6.30 -3.63
CA GLN A 49 -13.10 -5.59 -2.85
C GLN A 49 -13.83 -6.59 -1.96
N LEU A 50 -13.85 -6.32 -0.65
CA LEU A 50 -14.55 -7.12 0.35
C LEU A 50 -16.02 -6.69 0.47
N GLU A 51 -16.90 -7.61 0.87
CA GLU A 51 -18.32 -7.31 1.13
C GLU A 51 -18.54 -6.46 2.39
N LYS A 52 -17.59 -6.51 3.33
CA LYS A 52 -17.66 -5.81 4.62
C LYS A 52 -16.32 -5.13 4.91
N ASN A 53 -16.39 -4.08 5.72
CA ASN A 53 -15.19 -3.41 6.22
C ASN A 53 -14.43 -4.33 7.18
N VAL A 54 -13.10 -4.28 7.09
CA VAL A 54 -12.19 -4.93 8.03
C VAL A 54 -12.18 -4.16 9.34
N ILE A 55 -12.22 -4.86 10.48
CA ILE A 55 -12.12 -4.24 11.80
C ILE A 55 -10.66 -4.37 12.26
N PRO A 56 -9.90 -3.28 12.43
CA PRO A 56 -8.53 -3.37 12.94
C PRO A 56 -8.50 -3.97 14.35
N ASN A 57 -7.49 -4.79 14.63
CA ASN A 57 -7.25 -5.38 15.95
C ASN A 57 -5.75 -5.65 16.14
N SER A 58 -5.36 -6.40 17.17
CA SER A 58 -3.95 -6.71 17.45
C SER A 58 -3.24 -7.50 16.34
N ALA A 59 -3.96 -8.23 15.50
CA ALA A 59 -3.42 -9.03 14.40
C ALA A 59 -3.66 -8.40 13.02
N ILE A 60 -4.51 -7.37 12.92
CA ILE A 60 -4.93 -6.75 11.66
C ILE A 60 -4.64 -5.26 11.70
N CYS A 61 -3.65 -4.85 10.90
CA CYS A 61 -3.26 -3.45 10.72
C CYS A 61 -3.31 -3.06 9.23
N VAL A 62 -3.40 -1.75 8.99
CA VAL A 62 -3.33 -1.18 7.63
C VAL A 62 -1.87 -0.88 7.30
N ALA A 63 -1.44 -1.26 6.10
CA ALA A 63 -0.13 -0.90 5.57
C ALA A 63 -0.23 0.27 4.59
N CYS A 64 0.80 1.10 4.55
CA CYS A 64 0.97 2.12 3.54
C CYS A 64 1.42 1.48 2.22
N VAL A 65 1.10 2.15 1.12
CA VAL A 65 1.52 1.73 -0.22
C VAL A 65 2.82 2.43 -0.58
N TRP A 66 3.80 1.68 -1.07
CA TRP A 66 5.03 2.27 -1.61
C TRP A 66 4.73 3.03 -2.90
N ARG A 67 5.06 4.33 -2.93
CA ARG A 67 4.75 5.24 -4.05
C ARG A 67 5.98 5.87 -4.70
N GLU A 68 7.18 5.43 -4.34
CA GLU A 68 8.40 5.95 -4.96
C GLU A 68 8.75 5.12 -6.21
N LEU A 69 9.38 5.77 -7.18
CA LEU A 69 9.91 5.12 -8.39
C LEU A 69 11.13 4.29 -8.05
N GLU A 70 11.90 4.72 -7.06
CA GLU A 70 13.04 3.99 -6.56
C GLU A 70 12.59 2.84 -5.67
N ALA A 71 13.34 1.73 -5.72
CA ALA A 71 13.14 0.66 -4.76
C ALA A 71 13.55 1.12 -3.35
N PRO A 72 12.91 0.58 -2.31
CA PRO A 72 13.38 0.77 -0.94
C PRO A 72 14.88 0.46 -0.82
N GLY A 73 15.65 1.40 -0.28
CA GLY A 73 17.08 1.19 0.01
C GLY A 73 17.32 0.23 1.17
N ASP A 74 16.38 0.17 2.11
CA ASP A 74 16.41 -0.73 3.26
C ASP A 74 16.07 -2.19 2.90
N LEU A 75 16.37 -3.10 3.83
CA LEU A 75 15.91 -4.48 3.74
C LEU A 75 14.38 -4.54 3.68
N MET A 76 13.90 -5.52 2.93
CA MET A 76 12.48 -5.78 2.73
C MET A 76 12.14 -7.21 3.17
N ASP A 77 11.01 -7.36 3.84
CA ASP A 77 10.48 -8.64 4.31
C ASP A 77 9.40 -9.13 3.34
N ALA A 78 9.61 -10.27 2.69
CA ALA A 78 8.54 -11.01 2.04
C ALA A 78 7.93 -11.98 3.05
N VAL A 79 6.61 -11.92 3.20
CA VAL A 79 5.85 -12.70 4.18
C VAL A 79 4.77 -13.51 3.45
N GLY A 80 4.61 -14.78 3.81
CA GLY A 80 3.61 -15.65 3.18
C GLY A 80 3.61 -17.09 3.70
N PHE A 81 2.64 -17.87 3.24
CA PHE A 81 2.46 -19.29 3.55
C PHE A 81 2.99 -20.20 2.44
N GLY A 82 3.91 -19.69 1.61
CA GLY A 82 4.51 -20.41 0.50
C GLY A 82 5.27 -21.67 0.90
N ALA A 83 5.72 -22.41 -0.12
CA ALA A 83 6.46 -23.63 0.08
C ALA A 83 7.82 -23.36 0.73
N LEU A 84 8.29 -24.27 1.60
CA LEU A 84 9.62 -24.19 2.22
C LEU A 84 10.75 -24.69 1.29
N GLY A 85 10.54 -24.63 -0.02
CA GLY A 85 11.44 -25.13 -1.05
C GLY A 85 10.72 -25.49 -2.34
N LEU A 86 11.47 -25.57 -3.44
CA LEU A 86 10.92 -25.95 -4.75
C LEU A 86 10.27 -27.34 -4.68
N GLY A 87 8.98 -27.42 -5.02
CA GLY A 87 8.22 -28.68 -5.02
C GLY A 87 7.87 -29.24 -3.64
N ARG A 88 8.04 -28.45 -2.57
CA ARG A 88 7.61 -28.81 -1.21
C ARG A 88 6.17 -28.38 -0.95
N GLU A 89 5.59 -28.93 0.11
CA GLU A 89 4.27 -28.53 0.61
C GLU A 89 4.30 -27.08 1.14
N LEU A 90 3.13 -26.44 1.09
CA LEU A 90 2.91 -25.11 1.65
C LEU A 90 3.07 -25.16 3.17
N SER A 91 3.67 -24.11 3.73
CA SER A 91 3.77 -24.00 5.19
C SER A 91 2.41 -23.59 5.77
N PRO A 92 1.87 -24.32 6.77
CA PRO A 92 0.69 -23.84 7.50
C PRO A 92 1.03 -22.62 8.37
N ILE A 93 2.29 -22.50 8.79
CA ILE A 93 2.80 -21.40 9.61
C ILE A 93 3.37 -20.31 8.71
N LEU A 94 3.02 -19.05 8.98
CA LEU A 94 3.48 -17.89 8.23
C LEU A 94 5.02 -17.79 8.25
N GLN A 95 5.61 -17.65 7.07
CA GLN A 95 7.06 -17.56 6.89
C GLN A 95 7.48 -16.16 6.48
N LYS A 96 8.75 -15.84 6.75
CA LYS A 96 9.35 -14.56 6.39
C LYS A 96 10.76 -14.73 5.83
N VAL A 97 11.06 -14.01 4.75
CA VAL A 97 12.40 -13.93 4.17
C VAL A 97 12.81 -12.49 3.92
N GLN A 98 14.07 -12.18 4.22
CA GLN A 98 14.67 -10.89 3.97
C GLN A 98 15.25 -10.81 2.55
N LEU A 99 15.00 -9.66 1.93
CA LEU A 99 15.33 -9.34 0.55
C LEU A 99 15.97 -7.94 0.50
N HIS A 100 16.87 -7.73 -0.45
CA HIS A 100 17.38 -6.41 -0.81
C HIS A 100 16.96 -6.06 -2.23
N ALA A 101 16.77 -4.77 -2.49
CA ALA A 101 16.56 -4.28 -3.84
C ALA A 101 17.81 -4.54 -4.70
N LEU A 102 17.58 -4.85 -5.97
CA LEU A 102 18.63 -4.94 -6.97
C LEU A 102 18.58 -3.72 -7.88
N ASP A 103 19.77 -3.28 -8.30
CA ASP A 103 19.91 -2.23 -9.29
C ASP A 103 19.16 -2.59 -10.57
N ALA A 104 18.48 -1.60 -11.16
CA ALA A 104 17.65 -1.78 -12.34
C ALA A 104 18.45 -2.32 -13.54
N THR A 105 19.72 -1.92 -13.70
CA THR A 105 20.59 -2.40 -14.79
C THR A 105 20.92 -3.88 -14.61
N ILE A 106 21.33 -4.28 -13.41
CA ILE A 106 21.61 -5.68 -13.05
C ILE A 106 20.33 -6.51 -13.19
N CYS A 107 19.17 -5.94 -12.84
CA CYS A 107 17.91 -6.65 -13.03
C CYS A 107 17.54 -6.84 -14.50
N ALA A 108 17.68 -5.80 -15.33
CA ALA A 108 17.38 -5.86 -16.75
C ALA A 108 18.25 -6.89 -17.48
N GLU A 109 19.51 -7.06 -17.08
CA GLU A 109 20.38 -8.12 -17.59
C GLU A 109 19.87 -9.53 -17.26
N ARG A 110 19.25 -9.70 -16.09
CA ARG A 110 18.71 -10.99 -15.61
C ARG A 110 17.29 -11.27 -16.11
N ILE A 111 16.55 -10.25 -16.54
CA ILE A 111 15.21 -10.35 -17.10
C ILE A 111 15.27 -9.93 -18.58
N PRO A 112 15.79 -10.80 -19.46
CA PRO A 112 15.93 -10.48 -20.86
C PRO A 112 14.55 -10.39 -21.55
N VAL A 113 14.51 -9.62 -22.63
CA VAL A 113 13.33 -9.49 -23.48
C VAL A 113 12.84 -10.86 -23.94
N ASN A 114 11.59 -11.17 -23.59
CA ASN A 114 10.89 -12.37 -24.04
C ASN A 114 9.69 -11.95 -24.89
N ARG A 115 9.77 -12.16 -26.21
CA ARG A 115 8.71 -11.73 -27.15
C ARG A 115 7.30 -12.21 -26.80
N ARG A 116 7.16 -13.32 -26.08
CA ARG A 116 5.85 -13.87 -25.66
C ARG A 116 5.36 -13.25 -24.37
N GLN A 117 6.18 -13.23 -23.32
CA GLN A 117 5.73 -12.86 -21.97
C GLN A 117 6.17 -11.46 -21.53
N MET A 118 7.36 -11.00 -21.95
CA MET A 118 7.96 -9.72 -21.58
C MET A 118 8.60 -9.05 -22.81
N PRO A 119 7.80 -8.63 -23.80
CA PRO A 119 8.29 -8.09 -25.08
C PRO A 119 9.07 -6.77 -24.94
N GLU A 120 8.86 -6.03 -23.86
CA GLU A 120 9.55 -4.78 -23.52
C GLU A 120 10.70 -5.03 -22.50
N GLY A 121 10.95 -6.28 -22.10
CA GLY A 121 11.87 -6.58 -21.00
C GLY A 121 11.34 -6.09 -19.65
N LEU A 122 12.26 -5.77 -18.73
CA LEU A 122 11.95 -5.08 -17.47
C LEU A 122 11.48 -3.65 -17.78
N ARG A 123 10.35 -3.24 -17.21
CA ARG A 123 9.80 -1.89 -17.36
C ARG A 123 10.11 -1.02 -16.14
N ASP A 124 10.02 0.29 -16.30
CA ASP A 124 10.24 1.26 -15.21
C ASP A 124 9.23 1.12 -14.07
N ASP A 125 8.04 0.57 -14.34
CA ASP A 125 7.01 0.25 -13.34
C ASP A 125 7.28 -1.07 -12.59
N GLN A 126 8.47 -1.66 -12.79
CA GLN A 126 8.90 -2.91 -12.20
C GLN A 126 10.24 -2.75 -11.48
N LEU A 127 10.30 -3.26 -10.25
CA LEU A 127 11.53 -3.30 -9.46
C LEU A 127 11.92 -4.74 -9.18
N CYS A 128 13.15 -4.94 -8.72
CA CYS A 128 13.67 -6.28 -8.49
C CYS A 128 14.24 -6.43 -7.10
N ALA A 129 13.98 -7.58 -6.48
CA ALA A 129 14.52 -7.91 -5.17
C ALA A 129 15.11 -9.33 -5.16
N ARG A 130 16.12 -9.53 -4.31
CA ARG A 130 16.82 -10.82 -4.17
C ARG A 130 17.11 -11.13 -2.71
N SER A 131 17.07 -12.42 -2.39
CA SER A 131 17.58 -12.97 -1.13
C SER A 131 18.97 -13.55 -1.35
N GLU A 132 19.84 -13.43 -0.36
CA GLU A 132 21.14 -14.11 -0.36
C GLU A 132 21.04 -15.56 0.13
N THR A 133 20.02 -15.87 0.93
CA THR A 133 19.95 -17.10 1.73
C THR A 133 18.90 -18.09 1.24
N MET A 134 17.94 -17.67 0.43
CA MET A 134 16.80 -18.52 0.04
C MET A 134 16.46 -18.42 -1.45
N ASP A 135 16.21 -19.57 -2.08
CA ASP A 135 15.63 -19.64 -3.42
C ASP A 135 14.15 -19.21 -3.36
N THR A 136 13.67 -18.49 -4.37
CA THR A 136 12.25 -18.13 -4.46
C THR A 136 11.41 -19.39 -4.51
N CYS A 137 10.49 -19.54 -3.56
CA CYS A 137 9.64 -20.71 -3.48
C CYS A 137 8.29 -20.44 -4.14
N GLU A 138 7.67 -21.51 -4.63
CA GLU A 138 6.30 -21.48 -5.14
C GLU A 138 5.32 -21.18 -4.00
N GLY A 139 4.18 -20.55 -4.32
CA GLY A 139 3.08 -20.36 -3.37
C GLY A 139 2.93 -18.96 -2.77
N ASP A 140 3.90 -18.06 -2.96
CA ASP A 140 3.83 -16.67 -2.44
C ASP A 140 3.49 -15.61 -3.50
N SER A 141 3.17 -16.00 -4.74
CA SER A 141 2.85 -15.03 -5.82
C SER A 141 1.67 -14.13 -5.44
N GLY A 142 1.84 -12.81 -5.54
CA GLY A 142 0.85 -11.80 -5.15
C GLY A 142 0.90 -11.35 -3.68
N GLY A 143 1.75 -11.98 -2.85
CA GLY A 143 1.96 -11.56 -1.46
C GLY A 143 2.73 -10.23 -1.33
N PRO A 144 2.65 -9.56 -0.17
CA PRO A 144 3.32 -8.29 0.05
C PRO A 144 4.84 -8.47 0.16
N LEU A 145 5.56 -7.45 -0.26
CA LEU A 145 6.93 -7.18 0.14
C LEU A 145 6.92 -5.90 0.98
N GLN A 146 7.37 -6.00 2.23
CA GLN A 146 7.23 -4.96 3.23
C GLN A 146 8.57 -4.29 3.53
N THR A 147 8.58 -2.98 3.73
CA THR A 147 9.70 -2.21 4.29
C THR A 147 9.19 -1.29 5.40
N LEU A 148 10.07 -0.92 6.33
CA LEU A 148 9.73 -0.01 7.43
C LEU A 148 10.34 1.36 7.17
N ARG A 149 9.60 2.42 7.49
CA ARG A 149 10.08 3.80 7.47
C ARG A 149 9.79 4.48 8.80
N TYR A 150 10.66 5.43 9.13
CA TYR A 150 10.54 6.25 10.34
C TYR A 150 10.14 7.66 9.94
N ASP A 151 9.19 8.25 10.65
CA ASP A 151 8.95 9.69 10.55
C ASP A 151 9.97 10.48 11.38
N LEU A 152 9.88 11.82 11.33
CA LEU A 152 10.74 12.72 12.09
C LEU A 152 10.56 12.59 13.61
N LEU A 153 9.45 11.99 14.06
CA LEU A 153 9.13 11.76 15.47
C LEU A 153 9.55 10.35 15.94
N GLY A 154 10.09 9.52 15.04
CA GLY A 154 10.50 8.15 15.31
C GLY A 154 9.38 7.11 15.23
N ASN A 155 8.18 7.47 14.76
CA ASN A 155 7.09 6.52 14.54
C ASN A 155 7.41 5.61 13.34
N ILE A 156 7.01 4.35 13.46
CA ILE A 156 7.29 3.32 12.45
C ILE A 156 6.07 3.10 11.58
N PHE A 157 6.25 3.20 10.26
CA PHE A 157 5.23 2.91 9.26
C PHE A 157 5.64 1.73 8.38
N SER A 158 4.69 0.83 8.15
CA SER A 158 4.85 -0.29 7.24
C SER A 158 4.45 0.12 5.83
N PHE A 159 5.35 -0.04 4.87
CA PHE A 159 5.09 0.18 3.45
C PHE A 159 5.16 -1.14 2.71
N ILE A 160 4.20 -1.37 1.80
CA ILE A 160 4.13 -2.57 0.98
C ILE A 160 4.24 -2.28 -0.51
N THR A 161 4.83 -3.22 -1.22
CA THR A 161 4.76 -3.38 -2.68
C THR A 161 4.30 -4.80 -3.02
N VAL A 162 3.78 -5.00 -4.23
CA VAL A 162 3.19 -6.28 -4.66
C VAL A 162 4.21 -7.08 -5.47
N ARG A 163 4.45 -8.34 -5.09
CA ARG A 163 5.27 -9.25 -5.88
C ARG A 163 4.49 -9.89 -7.02
N SER A 164 5.08 -9.85 -8.21
CA SER A 164 4.66 -10.57 -9.39
C SER A 164 5.73 -11.58 -9.82
N GLY A 165 5.30 -12.83 -10.04
CA GLY A 165 6.13 -13.92 -10.57
C GLY A 165 6.75 -14.85 -9.52
N SER A 166 6.97 -16.11 -9.93
CA SER A 166 7.55 -17.21 -9.11
C SER A 166 9.00 -17.59 -9.49
N THR A 167 9.68 -16.86 -10.37
CA THR A 167 10.94 -17.39 -10.96
C THR A 167 12.19 -17.16 -10.11
N VAL A 168 12.91 -18.27 -9.90
CA VAL A 168 14.16 -18.48 -9.16
C VAL A 168 15.12 -17.28 -9.13
N LYS A 169 15.40 -16.81 -7.91
CA LYS A 169 16.38 -15.79 -7.46
C LYS A 169 16.03 -14.31 -7.65
N LEU A 170 14.97 -13.97 -8.37
CA LEU A 170 14.65 -12.57 -8.68
C LEU A 170 13.14 -12.32 -8.65
N LEU A 171 12.71 -11.50 -7.69
CA LEU A 171 11.31 -11.12 -7.52
C LEU A 171 11.05 -9.82 -8.25
N VAL A 172 10.04 -9.79 -9.11
CA VAL A 172 9.58 -8.57 -9.76
C VAL A 172 8.50 -7.93 -8.90
N LEU A 173 8.65 -6.65 -8.61
CA LEU A 173 7.73 -5.87 -7.81
C LEU A 173 6.98 -4.93 -8.72
N VAL A 174 5.66 -4.93 -8.62
CA VAL A 174 4.81 -4.00 -9.37
C VAL A 174 4.68 -2.72 -8.57
N GLN A 175 5.10 -1.61 -9.17
CA GLN A 175 4.91 -0.29 -8.56
C GLN A 175 3.43 0.08 -8.52
N LEU A 176 2.99 0.53 -7.34
CA LEU A 176 1.60 0.88 -7.08
C LEU A 176 1.24 2.30 -7.54
N THR A 177 2.24 3.11 -7.89
CA THR A 177 2.11 4.48 -8.43
C THR A 177 1.36 4.54 -9.76
N MET A 178 1.46 3.49 -10.56
CA MET A 178 0.88 3.42 -11.91
C MET A 178 -0.51 2.78 -11.94
N MET A 179 -1.16 2.63 -10.78
CA MET A 179 -2.55 2.19 -10.72
C MET A 179 -3.47 3.22 -11.39
N PRO A 180 -4.43 2.80 -12.23
CA PRO A 180 -5.38 3.72 -12.85
C PRO A 180 -6.20 4.41 -11.76
N MET A 181 -6.55 5.69 -11.94
CA MET A 181 -7.31 6.46 -10.95
C MET A 181 -8.60 5.76 -10.50
N LYS A 182 -9.19 4.91 -11.36
CA LYS A 182 -10.35 4.08 -10.98
C LYS A 182 -10.04 3.08 -9.87
N MET A 183 -8.85 2.47 -9.86
CA MET A 183 -8.38 1.57 -8.79
C MET A 183 -7.95 2.37 -7.56
N VAL A 184 -7.23 3.48 -7.75
CA VAL A 184 -6.83 4.38 -6.66
C VAL A 184 -8.05 4.91 -5.89
N LYS A 185 -9.16 5.23 -6.57
CA LYS A 185 -10.42 5.62 -5.93
C LYS A 185 -10.96 4.56 -4.97
N TYR A 186 -10.78 3.26 -5.26
CA TYR A 186 -11.17 2.18 -4.34
C TYR A 186 -10.25 2.06 -3.13
N LEU A 187 -8.96 2.40 -3.26
CA LEU A 187 -8.05 2.51 -2.12
C LEU A 187 -8.33 3.76 -1.27
N LEU A 188 -8.72 4.88 -1.89
CA LEU A 188 -8.92 6.18 -1.24
C LEU A 188 -10.36 6.44 -0.77
N MET A 189 -11.28 5.46 -0.81
CA MET A 189 -12.67 5.66 -0.38
C MET A 189 -12.83 5.97 1.11
N VAL A 190 -11.77 5.83 1.91
CA VAL A 190 -11.70 6.35 3.29
C VAL A 190 -11.42 7.86 3.31
N ASN A 191 -10.57 8.35 2.40
CA ASN A 191 -10.18 9.77 2.33
C ASN A 191 -11.30 10.68 1.82
N ALA A 192 -12.18 10.22 0.93
CA ALA A 192 -13.25 11.06 0.40
C ALA A 192 -14.28 11.46 1.48
N LEU A 193 -14.55 10.58 2.45
CA LEU A 193 -15.45 10.87 3.57
C LEU A 193 -14.79 11.81 4.58
N VAL A 194 -13.49 11.61 4.85
CA VAL A 194 -12.69 12.49 5.71
C VAL A 194 -12.55 13.88 5.09
N LEU A 195 -12.25 13.96 3.79
CA LEU A 195 -12.17 15.23 3.06
C LEU A 195 -13.53 15.94 3.04
N ALA A 196 -14.63 15.21 2.80
CA ALA A 196 -15.97 15.76 2.87
C ALA A 196 -16.35 16.24 4.27
N LEU A 197 -15.92 15.54 5.34
CA LEU A 197 -16.09 15.95 6.73
C LEU A 197 -15.28 17.20 7.06
N VAL A 198 -14.02 17.27 6.65
CA VAL A 198 -13.14 18.45 6.81
C VAL A 198 -13.77 19.67 6.13
N GLN A 199 -14.23 19.51 4.89
CA GLN A 199 -14.87 20.58 4.13
C GLN A 199 -16.23 20.99 4.73
N LEU A 200 -16.95 20.04 5.35
CA LEU A 200 -18.15 20.35 6.13
C LEU A 200 -17.82 21.18 7.38
N ILE A 201 -16.74 20.82 8.09
CA ILE A 201 -16.29 21.51 9.31
C ILE A 201 -15.83 22.94 8.98
N GLU A 202 -15.09 23.14 7.89
CA GLU A 202 -14.72 24.48 7.43
C GLU A 202 -15.95 25.37 7.20
N VAL A 203 -16.93 24.86 6.43
CA VAL A 203 -18.10 25.65 6.02
C VAL A 203 -19.09 25.86 7.16
N LEU A 204 -19.32 24.87 8.03
CA LEU A 204 -20.34 24.94 9.09
C LEU A 204 -19.82 25.46 10.43
N VAL A 205 -18.52 25.44 10.67
CA VAL A 205 -17.93 25.83 11.95
C VAL A 205 -17.01 27.03 11.77
N LEU A 206 -15.98 26.93 10.93
CA LEU A 206 -14.95 27.97 10.84
C LEU A 206 -15.46 29.26 10.18
N VAL A 207 -16.22 29.16 9.09
CA VAL A 207 -16.81 30.33 8.42
C VAL A 207 -17.78 31.11 9.33
N PRO A 208 -18.81 30.50 9.96
CA PRO A 208 -19.71 31.25 10.83
C PRO A 208 -19.04 31.74 12.12
N MET A 209 -18.04 31.04 12.65
CA MET A 209 -17.26 31.55 13.78
C MET A 209 -16.41 32.76 13.40
N ALA A 210 -15.79 32.78 12.22
CA ALA A 210 -15.05 33.93 11.72
C ALA A 210 -15.96 35.15 11.50
N GLU A 211 -17.16 34.94 10.94
CA GLU A 211 -18.17 36.01 10.81
C GLU A 211 -18.66 36.52 12.17
N ALA A 212 -18.88 35.64 13.15
CA ALA A 212 -19.25 36.02 14.52
C ALA A 212 -18.16 36.83 15.23
N LEU A 213 -16.89 36.52 14.97
CA LEU A 213 -15.73 37.24 15.53
C LEU A 213 -15.60 38.68 14.98
N VAL A 214 -16.01 38.90 13.73
CA VAL A 214 -16.03 40.23 13.09
C VAL A 214 -17.20 41.09 13.60
N LEU A 215 -18.33 40.46 13.97
CA LEU A 215 -19.54 41.15 14.43
C LEU A 215 -19.58 41.46 15.93
N VAL A 216 -18.72 40.82 16.74
CA VAL A 216 -18.66 41.06 18.19
C VAL A 216 -17.27 41.62 18.55
N PRO A 217 -17.09 42.95 18.68
CA PRO A 217 -15.80 43.56 19.03
C PRO A 217 -15.36 43.30 20.49
N MET A 218 -16.07 42.43 21.21
CA MET A 218 -15.73 41.94 22.55
C MET A 218 -15.84 40.40 22.62
N ALA A 219 -15.26 39.68 21.66
CA ALA A 219 -15.05 38.25 21.83
C ALA A 219 -13.85 38.04 22.77
N GLU A 220 -14.15 37.79 24.05
CA GLU A 220 -13.16 37.38 25.06
C GLU A 220 -12.37 36.14 24.61
N ALA A 221 -11.22 35.92 25.25
CA ALA A 221 -10.30 34.79 25.03
C ALA A 221 -10.98 33.39 24.98
N LEU A 222 -12.21 33.28 25.50
CA LEU A 222 -13.04 32.07 25.53
C LEU A 222 -13.43 31.51 24.14
N VAL A 223 -13.40 32.32 23.06
CA VAL A 223 -13.72 31.86 21.68
C VAL A 223 -12.46 31.66 20.84
N LEU A 224 -11.37 32.36 21.18
CA LEU A 224 -10.14 32.38 20.37
C LEU A 224 -9.29 31.11 20.57
N GLU A 225 -9.23 30.58 21.79
CA GLU A 225 -8.55 29.30 22.09
C GLU A 225 -9.15 28.10 21.34
N PRO A 226 -10.47 27.82 21.42
CA PRO A 226 -11.06 26.70 20.69
C PRO A 226 -11.02 26.87 19.17
N LEU A 227 -11.02 28.11 18.67
CA LEU A 227 -10.86 28.39 17.23
C LEU A 227 -9.44 28.07 16.76
N MET A 228 -8.42 28.47 17.52
CA MET A 228 -7.03 28.14 17.25
C MET A 228 -6.78 26.64 17.32
N GLU A 229 -7.34 25.94 18.32
CA GLU A 229 -7.27 24.48 18.41
C GLU A 229 -7.96 23.79 17.24
N ALA A 230 -9.16 24.23 16.85
CA ALA A 230 -9.88 23.69 15.70
C ALA A 230 -9.14 23.93 14.38
N LEU A 231 -8.56 25.12 14.18
CA LEU A 231 -7.80 25.47 12.99
C LEU A 231 -6.51 24.64 12.90
N VAL A 232 -5.81 24.43 14.01
CA VAL A 232 -4.63 23.56 14.10
C VAL A 232 -5.02 22.11 13.82
N LEU A 233 -6.14 21.64 14.35
CA LEU A 233 -6.64 20.28 14.08
C LEU A 233 -7.00 20.10 12.59
N VAL A 234 -7.65 21.08 11.98
CA VAL A 234 -7.97 21.08 10.54
C VAL A 234 -6.69 21.06 9.71
N GLN A 235 -5.71 21.92 10.02
CA GLN A 235 -4.42 21.93 9.31
C GLN A 235 -3.62 20.62 9.48
N LEU A 236 -3.68 20.00 10.67
CA LEU A 236 -3.08 18.68 10.92
C LEU A 236 -3.77 17.58 10.12
N VAL A 237 -5.10 17.59 10.08
CA VAL A 237 -5.88 16.61 9.30
C VAL A 237 -5.66 16.83 7.80
N GLU A 238 -5.63 18.07 7.31
CA GLU A 238 -5.27 18.37 5.92
C GLU A 238 -3.85 17.93 5.57
N ALA A 239 -2.87 18.16 6.45
CA ALA A 239 -1.50 17.70 6.24
C ALA A 239 -1.41 16.17 6.17
N LEU A 240 -2.08 15.45 7.07
CA LEU A 240 -2.15 13.98 7.07
C LEU A 240 -2.88 13.44 5.82
N VAL A 241 -3.89 14.15 5.33
CA VAL A 241 -4.63 13.79 4.12
C VAL A 241 -3.84 14.13 2.84
N LEU A 242 -3.04 15.20 2.85
CA LEU A 242 -2.19 15.60 1.73
C LEU A 242 -0.92 14.72 1.63
N GLU A 243 -0.33 14.30 2.75
CA GLU A 243 0.75 13.30 2.76
C GLU A 243 0.28 11.95 2.21
N SER A 244 -1.01 11.63 2.32
CA SER A 244 -1.61 10.44 1.72
C SER A 244 -2.05 10.61 0.25
N LEU A 245 -1.90 11.79 -0.34
CA LEU A 245 -2.04 12.04 -1.78
C LEU A 245 -0.66 12.03 -2.47
N PRO A 246 -0.52 11.49 -3.70
CA PRO A 246 0.77 11.54 -4.40
C PRO A 246 1.10 12.99 -4.75
N PRO A 247 2.37 13.42 -4.70
CA PRO A 247 2.75 14.76 -5.10
C PRO A 247 2.33 14.97 -6.55
N SER A 248 1.44 15.93 -6.78
CA SER A 248 1.09 16.40 -8.11
C SER A 248 2.36 16.96 -8.76
N GLY A 249 2.71 16.40 -9.92
CA GLY A 249 3.94 16.68 -10.62
C GLY A 249 4.15 18.18 -10.84
N TYR A 250 5.28 18.67 -10.33
CA TYR A 250 5.92 19.87 -10.86
C TYR A 250 7.21 19.45 -11.56
N SER A 251 7.15 19.53 -12.88
CA SER A 251 8.33 19.74 -13.70
C SER A 251 8.96 21.08 -13.31
N ALA A 252 10.23 21.07 -12.92
CA ALA A 252 11.07 22.26 -12.94
C ALA A 252 12.31 21.97 -13.78
N VAL A 253 12.37 22.74 -14.85
CA VAL A 253 13.39 22.79 -15.90
C VAL A 253 14.65 23.50 -15.37
N GLY A 254 15.83 22.96 -15.70
CA GLY A 254 17.02 23.72 -16.15
C GLY A 254 18.01 24.32 -15.14
N TYR A 255 19.21 23.71 -15.08
CA TYR A 255 20.58 24.24 -15.30
C TYR A 255 21.06 25.57 -14.66
N PRO A 256 22.39 25.82 -14.51
CA PRO A 256 23.55 25.21 -15.18
C PRO A 256 24.39 24.25 -14.32
#